data_AF-A0A6G6W987-F1
#
_entry.id   AF-A0A6G6W987-F1
#
_cell.length_a   1.000
_cell.length_b   1.000
_cell.length_c   1.000
_cell.angle_alpha   90.00
_cell.angle_beta   90.00
_cell.angle_gamma   90.00
#
_symmetry.space_group_name_H-M   'P 1'
#
loop_
_entity.id
_entity.type
_entity.pdbx_description
1 polymer ?
#
loop_
_entity_poly.entity_id
_entity_poly.type
_entity_poly.pdbx_seq_one_letter_code
_entity_poly.pdbx_strand_id
1 'polypeptide(L)'
;MTLPRTLVIPATAAALALSALPLAAASAADDRPGSAPAPTAQRGHLHGAAAVDALGADLAATAARNGWSAGQLRRTLESDPTAWLDGSGRLYYADPAPTPGPASGPVTAPAPYPLENTFALHSKPTSTKKIFIDFDGQPVSGTAWNADFGLSAHTAPAFTIDADATTFSTAEREAIQSIWQRVSEDYAPFDVDVTTQDPGPDALARSSTADTSYGVRALVTPDTEAATKLCPSECGGVAYIDVFAELNAYYQPAWVFPQKVLNDNGDQDAKNIAEAVSHEVGHTFSLQHDGTPTASYFDGQGLWAPIMGNGYKRPLTQWSRGEYAGATQPGQDDISLIAARAGYTPDDAGGTPQTAAAFSAGPHTISNAGDQDVYFLGGCIGTVSAAASPAAVSPDLDIQLDLINSAGTVLASNNPASTLVNRDRANGLNAATSATVGLSLVYARVDGVGNGTGLTGYSDYGSIGQYALSAAAAPGTDCSYNVPSAPKKAKAKSGSKKSKKKTASVHWKKPATDGKSPVTGWVVQVWKKDKLLKTVTLKVKKKHLTFKYKRAAKVRFYVYAVNALGTSAPNVSRKVRLK
;
A
#
# COMPACT_ATOMS: atom_id res chain seq x y z
N MET A 1 -45.09 11.69 -1.32
CA MET A 1 -46.12 10.77 -1.86
C MET A 1 -45.60 10.18 -3.16
N THR A 2 -45.54 8.85 -3.20
CA THR A 2 -45.67 7.95 -4.37
C THR A 2 -45.15 8.42 -5.74
N LEU A 3 -44.00 7.83 -6.13
CA LEU A 3 -43.76 6.99 -7.33
C LEU A 3 -44.44 7.31 -8.68
N PRO A 4 -43.85 6.90 -9.83
CA PRO A 4 -42.43 6.69 -10.15
C PRO A 4 -42.01 7.44 -11.45
N ARG A 5 -40.80 7.16 -11.96
CA ARG A 5 -40.36 7.56 -13.31
C ARG A 5 -40.46 6.37 -14.27
N THR A 6 -40.86 6.63 -15.51
CA THR A 6 -40.67 5.71 -16.65
C THR A 6 -39.59 6.24 -17.60
N LEU A 7 -38.98 5.33 -18.35
CA LEU A 7 -37.68 5.43 -19.03
C LEU A 7 -37.79 5.78 -20.53
N VAL A 8 -36.76 6.43 -21.12
CA VAL A 8 -36.41 6.34 -22.56
C VAL A 8 -34.87 6.43 -22.73
N ILE A 9 -34.33 5.69 -23.70
CA ILE A 9 -32.89 5.40 -23.96
C ILE A 9 -32.34 6.22 -25.15
N PRO A 10 -31.02 6.46 -25.24
CA PRO A 10 -30.30 6.30 -26.52
C PRO A 10 -28.90 5.63 -26.39
N ALA A 11 -28.29 5.30 -27.53
CA ALA A 11 -27.10 4.46 -27.69
C ALA A 11 -26.24 4.93 -28.90
N THR A 12 -24.92 4.68 -29.06
CA THR A 12 -23.84 4.17 -28.17
C THR A 12 -22.47 4.47 -28.82
N ALA A 13 -21.42 4.69 -28.01
CA ALA A 13 -20.00 4.54 -28.38
C ALA A 13 -19.18 4.28 -27.10
N ALA A 14 -18.26 3.32 -27.13
CA ALA A 14 -17.72 2.71 -25.91
C ALA A 14 -16.69 3.59 -25.18
N ALA A 15 -17.11 4.18 -24.06
CA ALA A 15 -16.25 4.52 -22.95
C ALA A 15 -16.64 3.61 -21.78
N LEU A 16 -15.69 2.91 -21.16
CA LEU A 16 -15.90 2.26 -19.87
C LEU A 16 -16.02 3.36 -18.82
N ALA A 17 -17.24 3.87 -18.66
CA ALA A 17 -17.57 4.78 -17.57
C ALA A 17 -17.67 3.97 -16.28
N LEU A 18 -16.65 4.08 -15.41
CA LEU A 18 -16.74 3.64 -14.02
C LEU A 18 -18.02 4.23 -13.42
N SER A 19 -18.97 3.36 -13.11
CA SER A 19 -20.20 3.74 -12.43
C SER A 19 -19.87 4.06 -10.99
N ALA A 20 -19.86 5.35 -10.65
CA ALA A 20 -19.90 5.82 -9.27
C ALA A 20 -21.23 5.37 -8.62
N LEU A 21 -21.25 4.13 -8.17
CA LEU A 21 -22.19 3.66 -7.17
C LEU A 21 -22.02 4.54 -5.93
N PRO A 22 -23.10 4.85 -5.19
CA PRO A 22 -22.92 5.41 -3.86
C PRO A 22 -22.15 4.36 -3.04
N LEU A 23 -20.99 4.72 -2.51
CA LEU A 23 -20.42 4.03 -1.36
C LEU A 23 -21.39 4.25 -0.18
N ALA A 24 -22.45 3.44 -0.15
CA ALA A 24 -22.79 2.85 1.12
C ALA A 24 -21.52 2.13 1.56
N ALA A 25 -20.96 2.56 2.70
CA ALA A 25 -20.05 1.71 3.43
C ALA A 25 -20.88 0.47 3.81
N ALA A 26 -20.82 -0.55 2.95
CA ALA A 26 -21.10 -1.89 3.38
C ALA A 26 -20.03 -2.15 4.44
N SER A 27 -20.44 -2.08 5.70
CA SER A 27 -19.76 -2.86 6.72
C SER A 27 -19.77 -4.28 6.18
N ALA A 28 -18.63 -4.75 5.68
CA ALA A 28 -18.40 -6.17 5.56
C ALA A 28 -18.64 -6.70 6.97
N ALA A 29 -19.79 -7.36 7.17
CA ALA A 29 -19.95 -8.18 8.35
C ALA A 29 -18.80 -9.18 8.27
N ASP A 30 -18.04 -9.27 9.36
CA ASP A 30 -16.91 -10.19 9.51
C ASP A 30 -17.51 -11.60 9.63
N ASP A 31 -18.01 -12.13 8.51
CA ASP A 31 -18.77 -13.38 8.36
C ASP A 31 -17.80 -14.58 8.43
N ARG A 32 -16.96 -14.57 9.47
CA ARG A 32 -15.99 -15.63 9.74
C ARG A 32 -16.71 -16.84 10.32
N PRO A 33 -16.51 -18.05 9.76
CA PRO A 33 -16.88 -19.30 10.41
C PRO A 33 -15.93 -19.68 11.57
N GLY A 34 -15.58 -18.72 12.44
CA GLY A 34 -14.76 -18.92 13.65
C GLY A 34 -15.47 -19.71 14.77
N SER A 35 -16.60 -20.36 14.45
CA SER A 35 -17.43 -21.14 15.38
C SER A 35 -17.69 -22.58 14.90
N ALA A 36 -17.04 -23.02 13.81
CA ALA A 36 -17.06 -24.41 13.40
C ALA A 36 -16.40 -25.28 14.51
N PRO A 37 -17.11 -26.28 15.07
CA PRO A 37 -16.56 -27.09 16.16
C PRO A 37 -15.33 -27.88 15.70
N ALA A 38 -14.39 -28.13 16.61
CA ALA A 38 -13.21 -28.94 16.34
C ALA A 38 -13.61 -30.35 15.84
N PRO A 39 -12.91 -30.90 14.84
CA PRO A 39 -13.17 -32.25 14.33
C PRO A 39 -13.12 -33.31 15.42
N THR A 40 -14.11 -34.20 15.45
CA THR A 40 -14.24 -35.22 16.51
C THR A 40 -13.17 -36.32 16.46
N ALA A 41 -12.44 -36.44 15.35
CA ALA A 41 -11.49 -37.53 15.11
C ALA A 41 -10.00 -37.14 15.22
N GLN A 42 -9.63 -35.86 15.21
CA GLN A 42 -8.21 -35.46 15.16
C GLN A 42 -7.47 -35.73 16.48
N ARG A 43 -6.27 -36.29 16.36
CA ARG A 43 -5.31 -36.51 17.45
C ARG A 43 -3.89 -36.35 16.92
N GLY A 44 -3.23 -35.26 17.30
CA GLY A 44 -1.87 -34.94 16.88
C GLY A 44 -1.78 -34.18 15.55
N HIS A 45 -0.56 -33.81 15.18
CA HIS A 45 -0.26 -32.99 14.02
C HIS A 45 -0.31 -33.82 12.73
N LEU A 46 -0.93 -33.27 11.69
CA LEU A 46 -1.18 -33.97 10.43
C LEU A 46 -0.74 -33.12 9.23
N HIS A 47 -0.03 -33.71 8.28
CA HIS A 47 0.31 -33.09 6.98
C HIS A 47 0.22 -34.11 5.83
N GLY A 48 0.42 -33.65 4.59
CA GLY A 48 0.46 -34.53 3.42
C GLY A 48 -0.88 -35.15 3.07
N ALA A 49 -0.84 -36.10 2.12
CA ALA A 49 -2.00 -36.95 1.80
C ALA A 49 -2.52 -37.74 3.03
N ALA A 50 -1.64 -38.08 3.98
CA ALA A 50 -2.01 -38.75 5.23
C ALA A 50 -2.97 -37.91 6.10
N ALA A 51 -2.83 -36.58 6.13
CA ALA A 51 -3.79 -35.70 6.78
C ALA A 51 -5.17 -35.78 6.14
N VAL A 52 -5.21 -35.80 4.80
CA VAL A 52 -6.44 -35.81 4.02
C VAL A 52 -7.19 -37.14 4.19
N ASP A 53 -6.46 -38.26 4.20
CA ASP A 53 -7.01 -39.59 4.49
C ASP A 53 -7.49 -39.72 5.95
N ALA A 54 -6.74 -39.17 6.91
CA ALA A 54 -7.12 -39.18 8.33
C ALA A 54 -8.35 -38.31 8.63
N LEU A 55 -8.52 -37.18 7.92
CA LEU A 55 -9.70 -36.33 8.03
C LEU A 55 -10.95 -36.99 7.44
N GLY A 56 -10.83 -37.62 6.27
CA GLY A 56 -11.95 -38.31 5.61
C GLY A 56 -13.20 -37.43 5.47
N ALA A 57 -14.23 -37.71 6.27
CA ALA A 57 -15.48 -36.95 6.28
C ALA A 57 -15.37 -35.56 6.95
N ASP A 58 -14.45 -35.39 7.91
CA ASP A 58 -14.26 -34.14 8.66
C ASP A 58 -13.55 -33.05 7.83
N LEU A 59 -12.93 -33.40 6.70
CA LEU A 59 -12.18 -32.49 5.82
C LEU A 59 -12.92 -31.19 5.48
N ALA A 60 -14.25 -31.26 5.28
CA ALA A 60 -15.05 -30.08 4.98
C ALA A 60 -15.25 -29.16 6.20
N ALA A 61 -15.36 -29.73 7.41
CA ALA A 61 -15.45 -28.97 8.64
C ALA A 61 -14.10 -28.33 9.00
N THR A 62 -13.00 -29.08 8.86
CA THR A 62 -11.63 -28.57 9.04
C THR A 62 -11.32 -27.45 8.07
N ALA A 63 -11.70 -27.57 6.79
CA ALA A 63 -11.53 -26.49 5.82
C ALA A 63 -12.34 -25.25 6.21
N ALA A 64 -13.61 -25.42 6.60
CA ALA A 64 -14.45 -24.31 7.05
C ALA A 64 -13.88 -23.60 8.30
N ARG A 65 -13.27 -24.33 9.25
CA ARG A 65 -12.59 -23.76 10.43
C ARG A 65 -11.38 -22.87 10.08
N ASN A 66 -10.79 -23.07 8.91
CA ASN A 66 -9.69 -22.24 8.38
C ASN A 66 -10.18 -21.24 7.31
N GLY A 67 -11.50 -21.02 7.18
CA GLY A 67 -12.07 -20.11 6.19
C GLY A 67 -11.97 -20.60 4.73
N TRP A 68 -11.62 -21.86 4.52
CA TRP A 68 -11.23 -22.42 3.22
C TRP A 68 -12.27 -23.40 2.66
N SER A 69 -12.18 -23.65 1.35
CA SER A 69 -12.92 -24.76 0.73
C SER A 69 -12.23 -26.11 0.98
N ALA A 70 -13.01 -27.19 1.10
CA ALA A 70 -12.47 -28.55 1.25
C ALA A 70 -11.47 -28.94 0.15
N GLY A 71 -11.70 -28.45 -1.08
CA GLY A 71 -10.80 -28.67 -2.21
C GLY A 71 -9.49 -27.86 -2.12
N GLN A 72 -9.51 -26.68 -1.51
CA GLN A 72 -8.30 -25.88 -1.27
C GLN A 72 -7.46 -26.50 -0.16
N LEU A 73 -8.06 -26.85 0.99
CA LEU A 73 -7.34 -27.52 2.07
C LEU A 73 -6.73 -28.85 1.60
N ARG A 74 -7.50 -29.67 0.87
CA ARG A 74 -7.00 -30.91 0.25
C ARG A 74 -5.77 -30.65 -0.61
N ARG A 75 -5.87 -29.75 -1.60
CA ARG A 75 -4.76 -29.48 -2.53
C ARG A 75 -3.52 -29.02 -1.77
N THR A 76 -3.67 -28.07 -0.84
CA THR A 76 -2.55 -27.51 -0.08
C THR A 76 -1.85 -28.59 0.74
N LEU A 77 -2.59 -29.44 1.47
CA LEU A 77 -2.01 -30.56 2.21
C LEU A 77 -1.36 -31.62 1.29
N GLU A 78 -1.91 -31.86 0.10
CA GLU A 78 -1.37 -32.83 -0.86
C GLU A 78 -0.15 -32.30 -1.64
N SER A 79 -0.04 -30.98 -1.87
CA SER A 79 1.01 -30.35 -2.69
C SER A 79 2.15 -29.72 -1.89
N ASP A 80 1.88 -29.29 -0.65
CA ASP A 80 2.83 -28.55 0.17
C ASP A 80 3.22 -29.34 1.43
N PRO A 81 4.41 -29.95 1.50
CA PRO A 81 4.87 -30.71 2.66
C PRO A 81 5.02 -29.88 3.94
N THR A 82 5.06 -28.55 3.83
CA THR A 82 5.20 -27.60 4.96
C THR A 82 3.86 -27.17 5.55
N ALA A 83 2.74 -27.53 4.93
CA ALA A 83 1.39 -27.26 5.42
C ALA A 83 0.94 -28.32 6.44
N TRP A 84 0.71 -27.91 7.68
CA TRP A 84 0.33 -28.79 8.79
C TRP A 84 -0.98 -28.37 9.46
N LEU A 85 -1.74 -29.36 9.94
CA LEU A 85 -2.87 -29.17 10.85
C LEU A 85 -2.45 -29.52 12.27
N ASP A 86 -2.79 -28.65 13.23
CA ASP A 86 -2.65 -28.96 14.66
C ASP A 86 -3.68 -29.99 15.14
N GLY A 87 -3.60 -30.39 16.41
CA GLY A 87 -4.51 -31.36 17.01
C GLY A 87 -5.99 -30.93 17.03
N SER A 88 -6.26 -29.65 16.78
CA SER A 88 -7.59 -29.06 16.67
C SER A 88 -8.06 -28.87 15.22
N GLY A 89 -7.16 -29.01 14.24
CA GLY A 89 -7.45 -28.77 12.83
C GLY A 89 -7.29 -27.31 12.39
N ARG A 90 -6.52 -26.49 13.10
CA ARG A 90 -6.04 -25.22 12.55
C ARG A 90 -4.81 -25.45 11.69
N LEU A 91 -4.76 -24.76 10.56
CA LEU A 91 -3.66 -24.81 9.62
C LEU A 91 -2.52 -23.87 10.06
N TYR A 92 -1.30 -24.36 9.98
CA TYR A 92 -0.06 -23.61 10.18
C TYR A 92 0.98 -24.05 9.15
N TYR A 93 1.97 -23.21 8.91
CA TYR A 93 3.15 -23.51 8.11
C TYR A 93 4.38 -23.64 9.00
N ALA A 94 5.33 -24.48 8.58
CA ALA A 94 6.58 -24.75 9.28
C ALA A 94 7.74 -24.75 8.26
N ASP A 95 8.34 -23.58 8.12
CA ASP A 95 8.95 -23.14 6.87
C ASP A 95 10.46 -23.37 6.88
N PRO A 96 11.02 -24.13 5.92
CA PRO A 96 12.37 -24.67 6.01
C PRO A 96 13.42 -23.56 6.08
N ALA A 97 14.50 -23.84 6.80
CA ALA A 97 15.64 -22.93 6.84
C ALA A 97 16.18 -22.62 5.42
N PRO A 98 16.71 -21.40 5.17
CA PRO A 98 17.31 -21.05 3.89
C PRO A 98 18.36 -22.07 3.46
N THR A 99 18.30 -22.55 2.22
CA THR A 99 19.34 -23.45 1.70
C THR A 99 20.61 -22.65 1.39
N PRO A 100 21.78 -22.95 1.99
CA PRO A 100 23.00 -22.20 1.76
C PRO A 100 23.41 -22.18 0.29
N GLY A 101 23.70 -20.98 -0.22
CA GLY A 101 24.24 -20.72 -1.55
C GLY A 101 25.75 -20.42 -1.52
N PRO A 102 26.30 -19.90 -2.63
CA PRO A 102 27.69 -19.45 -2.69
C PRO A 102 27.85 -18.11 -1.94
N ALA A 103 28.73 -18.11 -0.93
CA ALA A 103 29.14 -16.97 -0.11
C ALA A 103 29.06 -15.59 -0.81
N SER A 104 28.14 -14.74 -0.33
CA SER A 104 28.01 -13.35 -0.76
C SER A 104 28.70 -12.39 0.22
N GLY A 105 29.35 -11.34 -0.30
CA GLY A 105 29.91 -10.28 0.54
C GLY A 105 28.84 -9.50 1.31
N PRO A 106 29.16 -8.95 2.50
CA PRO A 106 28.19 -8.27 3.36
C PRO A 106 27.66 -7.00 2.70
N VAL A 107 26.35 -6.78 2.85
CA VAL A 107 25.67 -5.53 2.49
C VAL A 107 25.17 -4.89 3.79
N THR A 108 26.00 -4.06 4.40
CA THR A 108 25.65 -3.31 5.61
C THR A 108 25.39 -1.86 5.22
N ALA A 109 24.11 -1.48 5.17
CA ALA A 109 23.74 -0.08 5.26
C ALA A 109 23.86 0.36 6.73
N PRO A 110 24.45 1.53 7.04
CA PRO A 110 24.51 2.00 8.42
C PRO A 110 23.10 2.30 8.95
N ALA A 111 22.88 2.02 10.24
CA ALA A 111 21.67 2.36 10.97
C ALA A 111 21.28 3.84 10.75
N PRO A 112 20.12 4.13 10.13
CA PRO A 112 19.71 5.51 9.88
C PRO A 112 19.06 6.19 11.09
N TYR A 113 18.77 5.44 12.16
CA TYR A 113 18.24 5.96 13.42
C TYR A 113 19.27 5.86 14.55
N PRO A 114 19.26 6.79 15.52
CA PRO A 114 20.06 6.65 16.75
C PRO A 114 19.83 5.29 17.42
N LEU A 115 20.91 4.61 17.83
CA LEU A 115 20.88 3.21 18.34
C LEU A 115 20.10 3.05 19.65
N GLU A 116 19.89 4.14 20.38
CA GLU A 116 19.00 4.22 21.54
C GLU A 116 17.51 4.06 21.17
N ASN A 117 17.11 4.41 19.94
CA ASN A 117 15.73 4.32 19.45
C ASN A 117 15.37 2.95 18.88
N THR A 118 16.29 1.99 18.86
CA THR A 118 16.10 0.67 18.22
C THR A 118 14.86 -0.10 18.72
N PHE A 119 14.41 0.12 19.95
CA PHE A 119 13.20 -0.47 20.57
C PHE A 119 12.05 0.55 20.71
N ALA A 120 12.06 1.57 19.86
CA ALA A 120 11.11 2.68 19.81
C ALA A 120 10.76 3.08 18.36
N LEU A 121 10.96 2.17 17.40
CA LEU A 121 10.70 2.42 15.99
C LEU A 121 9.24 2.13 15.65
N HIS A 122 8.68 2.96 14.78
CA HIS A 122 7.30 2.89 14.30
C HIS A 122 7.26 3.37 12.86
N SER A 123 6.68 2.57 11.97
CA SER A 123 6.46 2.97 10.58
C SER A 123 5.22 3.85 10.48
N LYS A 124 4.23 3.62 11.36
CA LYS A 124 2.93 4.29 11.31
C LYS A 124 2.29 4.43 12.69
N PRO A 125 2.86 5.23 13.62
CA PRO A 125 2.44 5.27 15.03
C PRO A 125 0.93 5.43 15.26
N THR A 126 0.24 6.12 14.34
CA THR A 126 -1.20 6.39 14.40
C THR A 126 -2.10 5.23 13.98
N SER A 127 -1.57 4.17 13.36
CA SER A 127 -2.39 3.00 13.03
C SER A 127 -2.80 2.25 14.30
N THR A 128 -4.06 1.81 14.29
CA THR A 128 -4.64 0.91 15.31
C THR A 128 -4.22 -0.55 15.11
N LYS A 129 -3.62 -0.88 13.97
CA LYS A 129 -3.13 -2.21 13.62
C LYS A 129 -1.64 -2.32 13.88
N LYS A 130 -1.19 -3.35 14.60
CA LYS A 130 0.23 -3.52 14.95
C LYS A 130 0.84 -4.75 14.30
N ILE A 131 2.07 -4.62 13.82
CA ILE A 131 3.00 -5.74 13.59
C ILE A 131 4.17 -5.46 14.53
N PHE A 132 4.17 -6.11 15.69
CA PHE A 132 5.26 -5.96 16.66
C PHE A 132 6.34 -6.99 16.36
N ILE A 133 7.52 -6.53 15.96
CA ILE A 133 8.71 -7.36 15.79
C ILE A 133 9.44 -7.37 17.13
N ASP A 134 9.25 -8.46 17.86
CA ASP A 134 9.80 -8.70 19.20
C ASP A 134 11.21 -9.28 19.07
N PHE A 135 12.17 -8.55 19.62
CA PHE A 135 13.59 -8.94 19.68
C PHE A 135 14.09 -9.06 21.12
N ASP A 136 13.44 -8.45 22.11
CA ASP A 136 13.83 -8.50 23.53
C ASP A 136 13.28 -9.70 24.29
N GLY A 137 12.38 -10.46 23.67
CA GLY A 137 11.89 -11.74 24.17
C GLY A 137 10.70 -11.58 25.11
N GLN A 138 9.93 -12.66 25.27
CA GLN A 138 8.68 -12.61 26.05
C GLN A 138 8.35 -13.91 26.80
N PRO A 139 7.54 -13.84 27.87
CA PRO A 139 6.90 -15.01 28.46
C PRO A 139 5.93 -15.67 27.47
N VAL A 140 6.24 -16.89 27.03
CA VAL A 140 5.38 -17.71 26.16
C VAL A 140 4.62 -18.71 27.03
N SER A 141 3.34 -18.43 27.26
CA SER A 141 2.46 -19.29 28.06
C SER A 141 1.00 -19.16 27.64
N GLY A 142 0.22 -20.23 27.77
CA GLY A 142 -1.23 -20.23 27.48
C GLY A 142 -1.59 -20.14 25.98
N THR A 143 -0.64 -20.40 25.09
CA THR A 143 -0.81 -20.37 23.63
C THR A 143 -1.09 -21.77 23.05
N ALA A 144 -1.51 -21.83 21.78
CA ALA A 144 -1.58 -23.06 21.01
C ALA A 144 -0.22 -23.79 20.94
N TRP A 145 0.89 -23.02 20.87
CA TRP A 145 2.25 -23.56 20.92
C TRP A 145 2.52 -24.33 22.22
N ASN A 146 2.01 -23.86 23.36
CA ASN A 146 2.12 -24.58 24.63
C ASN A 146 1.19 -25.81 24.68
N ALA A 147 -0.03 -25.69 24.18
CA ALA A 147 -1.08 -26.69 24.33
C ALA A 147 -0.92 -27.88 23.38
N ASP A 148 -0.69 -27.63 22.10
CA ASP A 148 -0.67 -28.65 21.04
C ASP A 148 0.74 -29.25 20.85
N PHE A 149 1.78 -28.40 20.82
CA PHE A 149 3.17 -28.85 20.65
C PHE A 149 3.88 -29.19 21.97
N GLY A 150 3.23 -28.95 23.12
CA GLY A 150 3.81 -29.18 24.44
C GLY A 150 5.02 -28.30 24.76
N LEU A 151 5.12 -27.10 24.17
CA LEU A 151 6.15 -26.11 24.49
C LEU A 151 6.02 -25.69 25.97
N SER A 152 7.11 -25.76 26.73
CA SER A 152 7.08 -25.40 28.15
C SER A 152 6.70 -23.94 28.33
N ALA A 153 5.97 -23.61 29.39
CA ALA A 153 5.76 -22.21 29.76
C ALA A 153 7.07 -21.62 30.27
N HIS A 154 7.66 -20.69 29.52
CA HIS A 154 8.98 -20.12 29.79
C HIS A 154 9.10 -18.72 29.16
N THR A 155 10.22 -18.02 29.38
CA THR A 155 10.55 -16.77 28.68
C THR A 155 11.48 -17.07 27.52
N ALA A 156 11.01 -16.82 26.29
CA ALA A 156 11.85 -16.94 25.10
C ALA A 156 12.98 -15.90 25.17
N PRO A 157 14.24 -16.27 24.88
CA PRO A 157 15.39 -15.37 24.99
C PRO A 157 15.34 -14.24 23.95
N ALA A 158 16.00 -13.13 24.27
CA ALA A 158 16.26 -12.05 23.33
C ALA A 158 17.07 -12.52 22.11
N PHE A 159 16.88 -11.84 20.98
CA PHE A 159 17.75 -11.92 19.81
C PHE A 159 19.20 -11.59 20.17
N THR A 160 20.14 -12.43 19.71
CA THR A 160 21.57 -12.15 19.88
C THR A 160 22.41 -12.75 18.75
N ILE A 161 23.44 -12.00 18.35
CA ILE A 161 24.48 -12.36 17.38
C ILE A 161 25.76 -12.80 18.12
N ASP A 162 26.08 -12.19 19.28
CA ASP A 162 27.30 -12.48 20.05
C ASP A 162 27.11 -13.50 21.20
N ALA A 163 25.89 -14.01 21.34
CA ALA A 163 25.41 -14.93 22.37
C ALA A 163 25.22 -14.34 23.78
N ASP A 164 25.25 -13.01 23.96
CA ASP A 164 24.76 -12.34 25.16
C ASP A 164 23.28 -11.91 25.02
N ALA A 165 22.35 -12.76 25.46
CA ALA A 165 20.92 -12.41 25.52
C ALA A 165 20.54 -11.45 26.67
N THR A 166 21.51 -10.83 27.38
CA THR A 166 21.25 -9.88 28.47
C THR A 166 21.45 -8.41 28.08
N THR A 167 22.16 -8.15 26.97
CA THR A 167 22.35 -6.81 26.42
C THR A 167 22.19 -6.82 24.90
N PHE A 168 22.19 -5.65 24.27
CA PHE A 168 22.21 -5.53 22.81
C PHE A 168 23.40 -4.68 22.40
N SER A 169 24.36 -5.32 21.73
CA SER A 169 25.52 -4.72 21.10
C SER A 169 25.14 -3.74 19.98
N THR A 170 26.11 -2.97 19.50
CA THR A 170 25.93 -2.11 18.33
C THR A 170 25.51 -2.92 17.09
N ALA A 171 26.13 -4.09 16.86
CA ALA A 171 25.86 -4.91 15.68
C ALA A 171 24.43 -5.47 15.67
N GLU A 172 23.93 -5.93 16.83
CA GLU A 172 22.53 -6.36 16.96
C GLU A 172 21.57 -5.20 16.77
N ARG A 173 21.88 -4.01 17.31
CA ARG A 173 21.03 -2.84 17.12
C ARG A 173 20.97 -2.40 15.66
N GLU A 174 22.10 -2.42 14.95
CA GLU A 174 22.16 -2.14 13.51
C GLU A 174 21.38 -3.19 12.70
N ALA A 175 21.49 -4.48 13.07
CA ALA A 175 20.72 -5.56 12.46
C ALA A 175 19.20 -5.41 12.69
N ILE A 176 18.76 -5.13 13.93
CA ILE A 176 17.36 -4.89 14.28
C ILE A 176 16.78 -3.71 13.48
N GLN A 177 17.52 -2.59 13.38
CA GLN A 177 17.08 -1.47 12.55
C GLN A 177 16.93 -1.87 11.08
N SER A 178 17.91 -2.60 10.52
CA SER A 178 17.83 -3.07 9.13
C SER A 178 16.66 -4.04 8.91
N ILE A 179 16.39 -4.96 9.84
CA ILE A 179 15.25 -5.88 9.75
C ILE A 179 13.93 -5.09 9.79
N TRP A 180 13.78 -4.21 10.78
CA TRP A 180 12.58 -3.38 10.91
C TRP A 180 12.35 -2.50 9.67
N GLN A 181 13.39 -1.94 9.06
CA GLN A 181 13.26 -1.13 7.84
C GLN A 181 12.70 -1.93 6.66
N ARG A 182 13.17 -3.17 6.48
CA ARG A 182 12.76 -4.05 5.37
C ARG A 182 11.29 -4.43 5.53
N VAL A 183 10.93 -5.01 6.68
CA VAL A 183 9.54 -5.35 7.00
C VAL A 183 8.62 -4.11 6.98
N SER A 184 9.13 -2.92 7.31
CA SER A 184 8.37 -1.67 7.21
C SER A 184 8.12 -1.20 5.77
N GLU A 185 8.97 -1.57 4.79
CA GLU A 185 8.73 -1.28 3.37
C GLU A 185 7.71 -2.26 2.80
N ASP A 186 7.91 -3.57 3.02
CA ASP A 186 6.99 -4.64 2.59
C ASP A 186 5.53 -4.34 3.01
N TYR A 187 5.35 -3.80 4.23
CA TYR A 187 4.03 -3.45 4.78
C TYR A 187 3.64 -1.96 4.67
N ALA A 188 4.47 -1.09 4.09
CA ALA A 188 4.17 0.33 3.91
C ALA A 188 2.84 0.63 3.17
N PRO A 189 2.41 -0.15 2.15
CA PRO A 189 1.15 0.08 1.44
C PRO A 189 -0.11 -0.04 2.29
N PHE A 190 -0.02 -0.58 3.51
CA PHE A 190 -1.15 -0.91 4.36
C PHE A 190 -1.33 0.06 5.54
N ASP A 191 -2.48 0.01 6.22
CA ASP A 191 -2.70 0.76 7.45
C ASP A 191 -2.27 -0.02 8.70
N VAL A 192 -1.00 -0.44 8.73
CA VAL A 192 -0.35 -1.10 9.87
C VAL A 192 0.83 -0.30 10.39
N ASP A 193 1.10 -0.44 11.68
CA ASP A 193 2.32 0.04 12.33
C ASP A 193 3.25 -1.15 12.58
N VAL A 194 4.23 -1.34 11.70
CA VAL A 194 5.39 -2.18 11.96
C VAL A 194 6.27 -1.47 12.99
N THR A 195 6.48 -2.10 14.15
CA THR A 195 7.13 -1.48 15.31
C THR A 195 8.05 -2.44 16.06
N THR A 196 9.09 -1.88 16.69
CA THR A 196 9.97 -2.57 17.67
C THR A 196 9.71 -2.12 19.12
N GLN A 197 8.69 -1.29 19.36
CA GLN A 197 8.20 -0.98 20.69
C GLN A 197 7.08 -1.95 21.04
N ASP A 198 7.16 -2.65 22.18
CA ASP A 198 6.05 -3.49 22.65
C ASP A 198 4.80 -2.61 22.86
N PRO A 199 3.73 -2.81 22.06
CA PRO A 199 2.51 -2.01 22.19
C PRO A 199 1.63 -2.49 23.37
N GLY A 200 2.03 -3.56 24.06
CA GLY A 200 1.29 -4.23 25.12
C GLY A 200 0.30 -5.29 24.59
N PRO A 201 -0.08 -6.27 25.43
CA PRO A 201 -0.93 -7.39 25.02
C PRO A 201 -2.30 -6.96 24.52
N ASP A 202 -2.90 -5.92 25.11
CA ASP A 202 -4.20 -5.38 24.72
C ASP A 202 -4.21 -4.73 23.32
N ALA A 203 -3.03 -4.33 22.80
CA ALA A 203 -2.89 -3.79 21.45
C ALA A 203 -2.58 -4.87 20.40
N LEU A 204 -2.39 -6.12 20.82
CA LEU A 204 -2.16 -7.29 19.97
C LEU A 204 -3.40 -8.19 19.94
N ALA A 205 -3.98 -8.49 21.11
CA ALA A 205 -5.14 -9.36 21.22
C ALA A 205 -6.46 -8.66 20.85
N ARG A 206 -7.08 -9.03 19.72
CA ARG A 206 -8.40 -8.52 19.35
C ARG A 206 -9.47 -9.02 20.33
N SER A 207 -9.99 -8.14 21.17
CA SER A 207 -10.89 -8.51 22.27
C SER A 207 -12.31 -8.87 21.82
N SER A 208 -12.77 -8.33 20.69
CA SER A 208 -14.11 -8.56 20.12
C SER A 208 -14.17 -8.21 18.64
N THR A 209 -15.26 -8.56 17.95
CA THR A 209 -15.45 -8.15 16.54
C THR A 209 -15.57 -6.65 16.35
N ALA A 210 -16.02 -5.92 17.38
CA ALA A 210 -16.08 -4.45 17.41
C ALA A 210 -14.75 -3.80 17.76
N ASP A 211 -13.76 -4.59 18.18
CA ASP A 211 -12.41 -4.11 18.47
C ASP A 211 -11.65 -3.83 17.17
N THR A 212 -11.16 -2.60 17.07
CA THR A 212 -10.36 -2.12 15.94
C THR A 212 -8.89 -1.97 16.27
N SER A 213 -8.46 -2.17 17.52
CA SER A 213 -7.07 -2.06 17.94
C SER A 213 -6.52 -3.44 18.26
N TYR A 214 -5.69 -3.99 17.37
CA TYR A 214 -5.15 -5.35 17.49
C TYR A 214 -3.96 -5.52 16.55
N GLY A 215 -3.29 -6.66 16.63
CA GLY A 215 -2.13 -6.91 15.78
C GLY A 215 -1.56 -8.30 15.96
N VAL A 216 -0.35 -8.49 15.44
CA VAL A 216 0.40 -9.73 15.64
C VAL A 216 1.81 -9.45 16.13
N ARG A 217 2.32 -10.36 16.97
CA ARG A 217 3.73 -10.43 17.37
C ARG A 217 4.47 -11.39 16.44
N ALA A 218 5.51 -10.90 15.78
CA ALA A 218 6.56 -11.71 15.17
C ALA A 218 7.73 -11.78 16.17
N LEU A 219 8.02 -12.97 16.68
CA LEU A 219 9.05 -13.17 17.70
C LEU A 219 10.34 -13.69 17.05
N VAL A 220 11.38 -12.86 17.03
CA VAL A 220 12.71 -13.19 16.52
C VAL A 220 13.58 -13.64 17.69
N THR A 221 13.72 -14.95 17.89
CA THR A 221 14.32 -15.50 19.12
C THR A 221 15.20 -16.73 18.85
N PRO A 222 16.39 -16.84 19.47
CA PRO A 222 17.24 -18.02 19.40
C PRO A 222 16.74 -19.19 20.27
N ASP A 223 15.44 -19.22 20.63
CA ASP A 223 14.81 -20.26 21.43
C ASP A 223 15.05 -21.66 20.84
N THR A 224 15.82 -22.47 21.55
CA THR A 224 16.15 -23.84 21.13
C THR A 224 15.06 -24.84 21.48
N GLU A 225 14.21 -24.59 22.49
CA GLU A 225 13.09 -25.46 22.81
C GLU A 225 11.97 -25.28 21.77
N ALA A 226 11.58 -24.04 21.46
CA ALA A 226 10.62 -23.76 20.41
C ALA A 226 11.12 -24.23 19.04
N ALA A 227 12.36 -23.91 18.64
CA ALA A 227 12.90 -24.39 17.37
C ALA A 227 12.91 -25.93 17.28
N THR A 228 13.12 -26.66 18.38
CA THR A 228 13.09 -28.13 18.38
C THR A 228 11.66 -28.71 18.36
N LYS A 229 10.71 -28.07 19.05
CA LYS A 229 9.33 -28.60 19.18
C LYS A 229 8.40 -28.17 18.06
N LEU A 230 8.57 -26.96 17.54
CA LEU A 230 7.67 -26.37 16.53
C LEU A 230 8.10 -26.71 15.10
N CYS A 231 9.40 -27.02 14.88
CA CYS A 231 9.95 -27.41 13.58
C CYS A 231 10.21 -28.93 13.45
N PRO A 232 9.21 -29.78 13.13
CA PRO A 232 9.44 -31.21 12.90
C PRO A 232 10.34 -31.51 11.69
N SER A 233 10.60 -30.52 10.84
CA SER A 233 11.34 -30.63 9.57
C SER A 233 12.51 -29.65 9.42
N GLU A 234 13.07 -29.14 10.52
CA GLU A 234 14.16 -28.12 10.55
C GLU A 234 13.76 -26.80 9.84
N CYS A 235 12.99 -25.98 10.56
CA CYS A 235 12.36 -24.75 10.06
C CYS A 235 13.09 -23.47 10.52
N GLY A 236 13.06 -22.45 9.66
CA GLY A 236 13.51 -21.09 9.95
C GLY A 236 12.41 -20.22 10.57
N GLY A 237 11.15 -20.53 10.32
CA GLY A 237 9.99 -19.90 10.94
C GLY A 237 8.77 -20.82 10.97
N VAL A 238 7.75 -20.42 11.73
CA VAL A 238 6.50 -21.18 11.88
C VAL A 238 5.37 -20.24 12.34
N ALA A 239 4.26 -20.23 11.58
CA ALA A 239 3.11 -19.38 11.84
C ALA A 239 1.77 -20.06 11.56
N TYR A 240 0.77 -19.76 12.39
CA TYR A 240 -0.63 -20.08 12.10
C TYR A 240 -1.17 -19.16 10.99
N ILE A 241 -1.93 -19.74 10.07
CA ILE A 241 -2.55 -18.97 8.98
C ILE A 241 -3.87 -18.31 9.41
N ASP A 242 -4.16 -17.13 8.87
CA ASP A 242 -5.37 -16.33 9.14
C ASP A 242 -5.66 -16.14 10.64
N VAL A 243 -4.71 -15.49 11.34
CA VAL A 243 -4.79 -15.19 12.78
C VAL A 243 -4.61 -13.71 13.14
N PHE A 244 -4.20 -12.85 12.19
CA PHE A 244 -3.93 -11.42 12.46
C PHE A 244 -5.11 -10.67 13.09
N ALA A 245 -6.33 -11.10 12.76
CA ALA A 245 -7.58 -10.51 13.22
C ALA A 245 -8.48 -11.55 13.91
N GLU A 246 -7.91 -12.67 14.35
CA GLU A 246 -8.60 -13.67 15.18
C GLU A 246 -9.00 -13.05 16.53
N LEU A 247 -10.11 -13.48 17.11
CA LEU A 247 -10.50 -13.04 18.45
C LEU A 247 -9.58 -13.72 19.47
N ASN A 248 -8.91 -12.94 20.33
CA ASN A 248 -7.81 -13.32 21.23
C ASN A 248 -6.43 -13.53 20.53
N ALA A 249 -5.37 -13.77 21.34
CA ALA A 249 -3.99 -13.95 20.88
C ALA A 249 -3.45 -15.39 21.04
N TYR A 250 -4.32 -16.39 21.15
CA TYR A 250 -3.97 -17.79 21.45
C TYR A 250 -3.03 -18.44 20.43
N TYR A 251 -3.11 -18.03 19.16
CA TYR A 251 -2.27 -18.52 18.08
C TYR A 251 -1.02 -17.64 17.82
N GLN A 252 -0.71 -16.67 18.69
CA GLN A 252 0.50 -15.85 18.64
C GLN A 252 1.63 -16.47 19.51
N PRO A 253 2.91 -16.14 19.25
CA PRO A 253 3.42 -15.32 18.15
C PRO A 253 3.51 -16.11 16.84
N ALA A 254 3.82 -15.40 15.75
CA ALA A 254 4.52 -15.99 14.61
C ALA A 254 6.01 -16.05 14.93
N TRP A 255 6.69 -17.18 14.68
CA TRP A 255 8.06 -17.40 15.16
C TRP A 255 9.08 -17.29 14.04
N VAL A 256 10.21 -16.65 14.32
CA VAL A 256 11.39 -16.64 13.45
C VAL A 256 12.62 -17.04 14.27
N PHE A 257 13.35 -18.03 13.78
CA PHE A 257 14.53 -18.62 14.42
C PHE A 257 15.81 -18.12 13.72
N PRO A 258 16.42 -17.00 14.15
CA PRO A 258 17.57 -16.38 13.48
C PRO A 258 18.80 -17.30 13.40
N GLN A 259 18.94 -18.24 14.36
CA GLN A 259 19.96 -19.29 14.39
C GLN A 259 19.77 -20.39 13.31
N LYS A 260 18.62 -20.40 12.63
CA LYS A 260 18.30 -21.26 11.48
C LYS A 260 18.30 -20.46 10.18
N VAL A 261 17.92 -19.18 10.24
CA VAL A 261 17.75 -18.25 9.11
C VAL A 261 19.09 -17.59 8.72
N LEU A 262 20.10 -18.43 8.49
CA LEU A 262 21.49 -18.03 8.25
C LEU A 262 21.75 -17.68 6.78
N ASN A 263 22.75 -16.81 6.52
CA ASN A 263 23.21 -16.49 5.17
C ASN A 263 24.14 -17.57 4.58
N ASP A 264 24.58 -17.33 3.34
CA ASP A 264 25.49 -18.23 2.59
C ASP A 264 26.89 -18.42 3.23
N ASN A 265 27.25 -17.63 4.26
CA ASN A 265 28.48 -17.80 5.05
C ASN A 265 28.23 -18.58 6.36
N GLY A 266 26.97 -18.81 6.75
CA GLY A 266 26.57 -19.39 8.03
C GLY A 266 26.36 -18.37 9.15
N ASP A 267 26.37 -17.07 8.85
CA ASP A 267 26.12 -16.00 9.84
C ASP A 267 24.64 -15.59 9.86
N GLN A 268 24.18 -15.04 10.99
CA GLN A 268 22.87 -14.38 11.07
C GLN A 268 22.86 -13.12 10.18
N ASP A 269 21.75 -12.86 9.49
CA ASP A 269 21.66 -11.87 8.42
C ASP A 269 20.33 -11.10 8.45
N ALA A 270 20.41 -9.77 8.43
CA ALA A 270 19.26 -8.89 8.49
C ALA A 270 18.33 -9.02 7.26
N LYS A 271 18.82 -9.36 6.06
CA LYS A 271 17.94 -9.65 4.90
C LYS A 271 17.18 -10.94 5.17
N ASN A 272 17.87 -12.05 5.45
CA ASN A 272 17.19 -13.33 5.71
C ASN A 272 16.18 -13.28 6.86
N ILE A 273 16.53 -12.63 7.99
CA ILE A 273 15.60 -12.51 9.12
C ILE A 273 14.39 -11.64 8.75
N ALA A 274 14.57 -10.57 7.97
CA ALA A 274 13.45 -9.76 7.49
C ALA A 274 12.53 -10.51 6.52
N GLU A 275 13.09 -11.22 5.54
CA GLU A 275 12.30 -12.07 4.63
C GLU A 275 11.43 -13.05 5.42
N ALA A 276 12.02 -13.75 6.40
CA ALA A 276 11.28 -14.66 7.28
C ALA A 276 10.20 -13.92 8.06
N VAL A 277 10.50 -12.79 8.73
CA VAL A 277 9.49 -12.02 9.48
C VAL A 277 8.32 -11.61 8.58
N SER A 278 8.57 -11.11 7.37
CA SER A 278 7.51 -10.68 6.46
C SER A 278 6.66 -11.85 5.95
N HIS A 279 7.30 -13.00 5.68
CA HIS A 279 6.67 -14.26 5.26
C HIS A 279 5.76 -14.84 6.36
N GLU A 280 6.30 -15.01 7.57
CA GLU A 280 5.56 -15.53 8.73
C GLU A 280 4.39 -14.62 9.11
N VAL A 281 4.58 -13.30 9.09
CA VAL A 281 3.48 -12.34 9.27
C VAL A 281 2.49 -12.42 8.11
N GLY A 282 2.94 -12.70 6.88
CA GLY A 282 2.09 -12.92 5.70
C GLY A 282 1.09 -14.06 5.90
N HIS A 283 1.51 -15.19 6.48
CA HIS A 283 0.58 -16.26 6.85
C HIS A 283 -0.52 -15.78 7.78
N THR A 284 -0.22 -14.89 8.73
CA THR A 284 -1.24 -14.34 9.65
C THR A 284 -2.36 -13.58 8.91
N PHE A 285 -2.10 -13.09 7.70
CA PHE A 285 -3.06 -12.45 6.77
C PHE A 285 -3.79 -13.42 5.82
N SER A 286 -3.64 -14.74 6.01
CA SER A 286 -4.19 -15.82 5.16
C SER A 286 -3.42 -16.07 3.85
N LEU A 287 -2.16 -15.66 3.77
CA LEU A 287 -1.30 -15.94 2.60
C LEU A 287 -0.78 -17.39 2.64
N GLN A 288 -0.73 -18.03 1.47
CA GLN A 288 -0.13 -19.35 1.26
C GLN A 288 1.19 -19.19 0.51
N HIS A 289 1.97 -20.26 0.38
CA HIS A 289 3.20 -20.20 -0.39
C HIS A 289 2.99 -19.95 -1.89
N ASP A 290 3.81 -19.03 -2.40
CA ASP A 290 4.12 -18.89 -3.81
C ASP A 290 5.09 -19.98 -4.24
N GLY A 291 4.53 -21.10 -4.69
CA GLY A 291 5.26 -22.28 -5.13
C GLY A 291 5.17 -22.54 -6.63
N THR A 292 5.85 -23.59 -7.05
CA THR A 292 5.79 -24.16 -8.40
C THR A 292 5.20 -25.57 -8.34
N PRO A 293 4.92 -26.26 -9.46
CA PRO A 293 4.36 -27.62 -9.42
C PRO A 293 5.34 -28.67 -8.86
N THR A 294 6.57 -28.27 -8.54
CA THR A 294 7.67 -29.12 -8.07
C THR A 294 8.34 -28.64 -6.78
N ALA A 295 7.93 -27.51 -6.22
CA ALA A 295 8.52 -26.95 -4.99
C ALA A 295 7.54 -26.00 -4.28
N SER A 296 7.45 -26.06 -2.95
CA SER A 296 6.59 -25.18 -2.14
C SER A 296 6.89 -23.70 -2.33
N TYR A 297 8.17 -23.34 -2.55
CA TYR A 297 8.64 -21.97 -2.70
C TYR A 297 9.21 -21.75 -4.10
N PHE A 298 8.87 -20.63 -4.72
CA PHE A 298 9.45 -20.17 -5.97
C PHE A 298 10.68 -19.31 -5.70
N ASP A 299 11.84 -19.72 -6.23
CA ASP A 299 13.13 -19.00 -6.15
C ASP A 299 13.14 -17.65 -6.90
N GLY A 300 12.01 -17.23 -7.46
CA GLY A 300 11.89 -16.02 -8.27
C GLY A 300 12.58 -16.12 -9.64
N GLN A 301 12.60 -15.00 -10.37
CA GLN A 301 13.17 -14.89 -11.70
C GLN A 301 13.81 -13.50 -11.93
N GLY A 302 14.93 -13.48 -12.64
CA GLY A 302 15.70 -12.25 -12.87
C GLY A 302 16.22 -11.66 -11.57
N LEU A 303 15.72 -10.47 -11.19
CA LEU A 303 16.04 -9.79 -9.93
C LEU A 303 14.94 -9.91 -8.85
N TRP A 304 13.84 -10.59 -9.16
CA TRP A 304 12.60 -10.58 -8.38
C TRP A 304 12.26 -11.94 -7.79
N ALA A 305 11.66 -11.98 -6.61
CA ALA A 305 10.93 -13.12 -6.05
C ALA A 305 9.65 -12.62 -5.34
N PRO A 306 8.65 -13.51 -5.14
CA PRO A 306 7.55 -13.21 -4.25
C PRO A 306 7.97 -13.37 -2.78
N ILE A 307 7.43 -12.53 -1.88
CA ILE A 307 7.67 -12.61 -0.42
C ILE A 307 7.23 -13.97 0.13
N MET A 308 6.07 -14.49 -0.32
CA MET A 308 5.56 -15.81 0.05
C MET A 308 6.27 -16.98 -0.66
N GLY A 309 7.35 -16.71 -1.41
CA GLY A 309 8.22 -17.72 -2.02
C GLY A 309 9.59 -17.74 -1.34
N ASN A 310 10.67 -17.78 -2.13
CA ASN A 310 12.05 -17.79 -1.64
C ASN A 310 12.78 -16.49 -2.04
N GLY A 311 12.55 -15.44 -1.26
CA GLY A 311 13.10 -14.10 -1.47
C GLY A 311 14.58 -13.92 -1.10
N TYR A 312 15.16 -14.82 -0.30
CA TYR A 312 16.50 -14.70 0.31
C TYR A 312 17.65 -14.32 -0.64
N LYS A 313 17.54 -14.67 -1.92
CA LYS A 313 18.58 -14.45 -2.95
C LYS A 313 18.19 -13.40 -4.00
N ARG A 314 17.13 -12.61 -3.78
CA ARG A 314 16.65 -11.57 -4.69
C ARG A 314 16.63 -10.18 -4.02
N PRO A 315 17.12 -9.14 -4.71
CA PRO A 315 17.12 -7.77 -4.17
C PRO A 315 15.77 -7.07 -4.22
N LEU A 316 14.81 -7.61 -4.98
CA LEU A 316 13.44 -7.13 -5.09
C LEU A 316 12.52 -8.29 -4.71
N THR A 317 11.67 -8.07 -3.71
CA THR A 317 10.91 -9.12 -3.03
C THR A 317 9.52 -8.57 -2.75
N GLN A 318 8.52 -8.91 -3.55
CA GLN A 318 7.22 -8.23 -3.54
C GLN A 318 6.06 -9.17 -3.19
N TRP A 319 4.92 -8.61 -2.81
CA TRP A 319 3.64 -9.32 -2.79
C TRP A 319 3.23 -9.82 -4.17
N SER A 320 2.53 -10.96 -4.22
CA SER A 320 2.25 -11.71 -5.43
C SER A 320 0.76 -11.84 -5.73
N ARG A 321 0.47 -12.18 -6.99
CA ARG A 321 -0.80 -12.80 -7.36
C ARG A 321 -0.65 -14.06 -8.22
N GLY A 322 0.52 -14.71 -8.13
CA GLY A 322 0.84 -15.94 -8.85
C GLY A 322 0.92 -15.78 -10.37
N GLU A 323 1.45 -14.66 -10.88
CA GLU A 323 1.55 -14.39 -12.33
C GLU A 323 2.72 -15.11 -13.03
N TYR A 324 3.59 -15.76 -12.27
CA TYR A 324 4.76 -16.48 -12.79
C TYR A 324 4.40 -17.89 -13.27
N ALA A 325 5.28 -18.45 -14.09
CA ALA A 325 5.02 -19.71 -14.78
C ALA A 325 4.89 -20.87 -13.79
N GLY A 326 3.68 -21.44 -13.69
CA GLY A 326 3.41 -22.61 -12.86
C GLY A 326 3.11 -22.31 -11.39
N ALA A 327 2.78 -21.05 -11.03
CA ALA A 327 2.36 -20.70 -9.68
C ALA A 327 1.33 -21.69 -9.10
N THR A 328 1.55 -22.16 -7.87
CA THR A 328 0.64 -23.05 -7.13
C THR A 328 -0.68 -22.37 -6.78
N GLN A 329 -0.65 -21.04 -6.60
CA GLN A 329 -1.80 -20.20 -6.21
C GLN A 329 -2.01 -19.05 -7.22
N PRO A 330 -2.32 -19.31 -8.51
CA PRO A 330 -2.33 -18.33 -9.62
C PRO A 330 -3.53 -17.35 -9.60
N GLY A 331 -4.03 -17.03 -8.41
CA GLY A 331 -5.20 -16.20 -8.15
C GLY A 331 -5.46 -15.94 -6.66
N GLN A 332 -4.50 -16.24 -5.79
CA GLN A 332 -4.43 -15.59 -4.48
C GLN A 332 -3.96 -14.15 -4.73
N ASP A 333 -4.64 -13.14 -4.18
CA ASP A 333 -4.27 -11.73 -4.33
C ASP A 333 -3.79 -11.25 -2.96
N ASP A 334 -2.47 -11.29 -2.75
CA ASP A 334 -1.85 -11.06 -1.44
C ASP A 334 -2.19 -9.67 -0.89
N ILE A 335 -2.03 -8.64 -1.73
CA ILE A 335 -2.30 -7.25 -1.37
C ILE A 335 -3.76 -7.11 -0.93
N SER A 336 -4.71 -7.71 -1.65
CA SER A 336 -6.12 -7.68 -1.28
C SER A 336 -6.41 -8.45 0.02
N LEU A 337 -5.71 -9.55 0.31
CA LEU A 337 -5.88 -10.33 1.54
C LEU A 337 -5.31 -9.63 2.78
N ILE A 338 -4.17 -8.95 2.64
CA ILE A 338 -3.62 -8.08 3.69
C ILE A 338 -4.55 -6.88 3.89
N ALA A 339 -4.88 -6.14 2.82
CA ALA A 339 -5.74 -4.97 2.88
C ALA A 339 -7.16 -5.26 3.39
N ALA A 340 -7.69 -6.48 3.22
CA ALA A 340 -8.98 -6.88 3.82
C ALA A 340 -8.97 -6.91 5.36
N ARG A 341 -7.80 -7.04 6.00
CA ARG A 341 -7.62 -7.11 7.46
C ARG A 341 -6.94 -5.86 8.04
N ALA A 342 -5.97 -5.30 7.32
CA ALA A 342 -5.22 -4.11 7.68
C ALA A 342 -5.87 -2.80 7.18
N GLY A 343 -6.46 -2.80 5.99
CA GLY A 343 -6.72 -1.60 5.19
C GLY A 343 -5.49 -1.14 4.39
N TYR A 344 -5.71 -0.31 3.38
CA TYR A 344 -4.64 0.40 2.66
C TYR A 344 -4.22 1.66 3.42
N THR A 345 -2.99 2.11 3.20
CA THR A 345 -2.58 3.47 3.56
C THR A 345 -3.45 4.51 2.85
N PRO A 346 -3.73 5.69 3.46
CA PRO A 346 -4.34 6.80 2.74
C PRO A 346 -3.45 7.28 1.58
N ASP A 347 -4.08 7.53 0.42
CA ASP A 347 -3.51 8.18 -0.78
C ASP A 347 -2.86 9.53 -0.45
N ASP A 348 -1.59 9.69 -0.85
CA ASP A 348 -0.77 10.89 -0.63
C ASP A 348 -1.08 12.01 -1.66
N ALA A 349 -1.28 11.67 -2.94
CA ALA A 349 -1.46 12.65 -4.02
C ALA A 349 -2.18 12.14 -5.30
N GLY A 350 -3.49 11.87 -5.23
CA GLY A 350 -4.31 11.40 -6.36
C GLY A 350 -3.92 11.79 -7.81
N GLY A 351 -3.88 10.77 -8.69
CA GLY A 351 -3.20 10.69 -9.99
C GLY A 351 -3.57 11.56 -11.18
N THR A 352 -3.96 12.82 -10.99
CA THR A 352 -4.17 13.76 -12.11
C THR A 352 -3.67 15.18 -11.78
N PRO A 353 -3.30 16.01 -12.77
CA PRO A 353 -3.00 17.43 -12.55
C PRO A 353 -4.14 18.26 -11.91
N GLN A 354 -5.36 17.71 -11.82
CA GLN A 354 -6.52 18.35 -11.19
C GLN A 354 -6.72 17.93 -9.72
N THR A 355 -6.22 16.75 -9.33
CA THR A 355 -6.23 16.20 -7.97
C THR A 355 -4.88 16.33 -7.28
N ALA A 356 -3.84 16.69 -8.04
CA ALA A 356 -2.45 16.80 -7.62
C ALA A 356 -2.24 17.53 -6.28
N ALA A 357 -1.39 16.95 -5.43
CA ALA A 357 -0.94 17.55 -4.19
C ALA A 357 0.04 18.72 -4.43
N ALA A 358 0.29 19.48 -3.37
CA ALA A 358 1.43 20.39 -3.34
C ALA A 358 2.71 19.58 -3.13
N PHE A 359 3.80 19.92 -3.84
CA PHE A 359 5.08 19.24 -3.67
C PHE A 359 5.56 19.23 -2.20
N SER A 360 5.92 18.04 -1.73
CA SER A 360 6.76 17.78 -0.56
C SER A 360 7.70 16.61 -0.87
N ALA A 361 8.77 16.48 -0.08
CA ALA A 361 9.85 15.53 -0.39
C ALA A 361 9.59 14.07 0.02
N GLY A 362 8.48 13.82 0.70
CA GLY A 362 8.14 12.51 1.27
C GLY A 362 8.68 12.29 2.70
N PRO A 363 8.70 11.03 3.19
CA PRO A 363 8.28 9.83 2.46
C PRO A 363 6.81 9.89 2.04
N HIS A 364 6.52 9.28 0.89
CA HIS A 364 5.19 9.06 0.30
C HIS A 364 5.09 7.56 -0.06
N THR A 365 3.90 7.05 -0.36
CA THR A 365 3.68 5.62 -0.62
C THR A 365 2.80 5.37 -1.85
N ILE A 366 3.30 4.59 -2.83
CA ILE A 366 2.44 3.99 -3.85
C ILE A 366 1.75 2.79 -3.21
N SER A 367 0.42 2.86 -3.01
CA SER A 367 -0.32 1.91 -2.18
C SER A 367 -0.86 0.67 -2.91
N ASN A 368 -0.99 0.74 -4.24
CA ASN A 368 -1.51 -0.32 -5.11
C ASN A 368 -1.13 -0.02 -6.57
N ALA A 369 -1.18 -1.01 -7.47
CA ALA A 369 -0.84 -0.82 -8.89
C ALA A 369 -1.78 0.10 -9.71
N GLY A 370 -2.86 0.60 -9.12
CA GLY A 370 -3.70 1.67 -9.69
C GLY A 370 -3.39 3.06 -9.13
N ASP A 371 -2.44 3.15 -8.22
CA ASP A 371 -2.05 4.38 -7.52
C ASP A 371 -1.00 5.15 -8.30
N GLN A 372 -1.24 6.43 -8.51
CA GLN A 372 -0.32 7.33 -9.20
C GLN A 372 -0.31 8.63 -8.42
N ASP A 373 0.86 9.04 -7.96
CA ASP A 373 0.99 10.28 -7.20
C ASP A 373 1.38 11.44 -8.11
N VAL A 374 0.63 12.54 -8.07
CA VAL A 374 0.91 13.74 -8.87
C VAL A 374 1.15 14.96 -7.97
N TYR A 375 2.34 15.57 -8.07
CA TYR A 375 2.70 16.77 -7.32
C TYR A 375 2.90 17.97 -8.22
N PHE A 376 2.33 19.11 -7.85
CA PHE A 376 2.54 20.37 -8.56
C PHE A 376 3.91 21.00 -8.22
N LEU A 377 4.77 21.15 -9.24
CA LEU A 377 6.12 21.71 -9.10
C LEU A 377 6.18 23.24 -9.32
N GLY A 378 5.19 23.80 -10.03
CA GLY A 378 5.12 25.24 -10.29
C GLY A 378 4.65 25.60 -11.70
N GLY A 379 4.48 26.90 -11.95
CA GLY A 379 4.39 27.44 -13.30
C GLY A 379 5.77 27.87 -13.75
N CYS A 380 6.37 27.13 -14.68
CA CYS A 380 7.78 27.23 -15.04
C CYS A 380 8.01 27.78 -16.44
N ILE A 381 9.17 28.43 -16.61
CA ILE A 381 9.84 28.66 -17.89
C ILE A 381 11.33 28.40 -17.69
N GLY A 382 11.95 27.59 -18.55
CA GLY A 382 13.30 27.05 -18.36
C GLY A 382 13.31 25.55 -18.13
N THR A 383 14.36 25.00 -17.50
CA THR A 383 14.54 23.55 -17.31
C THR A 383 14.22 23.13 -15.89
N VAL A 384 13.26 22.22 -15.76
CA VAL A 384 12.84 21.60 -14.49
C VAL A 384 13.33 20.16 -14.48
N SER A 385 13.83 19.69 -13.36
CA SER A 385 14.16 18.29 -13.13
C SER A 385 13.48 17.76 -11.88
N ALA A 386 13.17 16.47 -11.87
CA ALA A 386 12.71 15.74 -10.70
C ALA A 386 13.44 14.41 -10.61
N ALA A 387 13.58 13.89 -9.39
CA ALA A 387 14.06 12.54 -9.13
C ALA A 387 13.29 11.92 -7.97
N ALA A 388 12.93 10.66 -8.11
CA ALA A 388 12.25 9.84 -7.12
C ALA A 388 13.14 8.63 -6.80
N SER A 389 13.29 8.34 -5.51
CA SER A 389 14.06 7.21 -4.99
C SER A 389 13.13 6.37 -4.12
N PRO A 390 13.10 5.02 -4.29
CA PRO A 390 12.34 4.15 -3.39
C PRO A 390 13.03 4.05 -2.03
N ALA A 391 12.55 3.17 -1.14
CA ALA A 391 13.22 2.88 0.12
C ALA A 391 14.72 2.54 -0.06
N ALA A 392 15.53 2.90 0.94
CA ALA A 392 16.99 2.76 0.84
C ALA A 392 17.51 1.33 1.05
N VAL A 393 16.67 0.44 1.58
CA VAL A 393 16.99 -0.94 2.01
C VAL A 393 15.75 -1.80 1.71
N SER A 394 15.90 -2.96 1.04
CA SER A 394 14.80 -3.72 0.40
C SER A 394 13.72 -2.83 -0.27
N PRO A 395 14.03 -2.00 -1.28
CA PRO A 395 12.98 -1.30 -2.03
C PRO A 395 12.07 -2.27 -2.79
N ASP A 396 10.77 -2.20 -2.53
CA ASP A 396 9.75 -2.96 -3.25
C ASP A 396 9.21 -2.19 -4.47
N LEU A 397 9.25 -0.86 -4.41
CA LEU A 397 8.80 0.00 -5.49
C LEU A 397 9.85 0.16 -6.59
N ASP A 398 9.52 -0.28 -7.81
CA ASP A 398 10.20 0.10 -9.05
C ASP A 398 9.49 1.31 -9.68
N ILE A 399 10.19 2.44 -9.86
CA ILE A 399 9.59 3.74 -10.13
C ILE A 399 9.67 4.14 -11.62
N GLN A 400 8.52 4.51 -12.19
CA GLN A 400 8.46 5.44 -13.32
C GLN A 400 8.21 6.87 -12.82
N LEU A 401 8.98 7.82 -13.35
CA LEU A 401 8.83 9.26 -13.07
C LEU A 401 8.59 10.05 -14.35
N ASP A 402 7.44 10.71 -14.43
CA ASP A 402 7.09 11.62 -15.51
C ASP A 402 7.05 13.07 -15.04
N LEU A 403 7.56 14.00 -15.87
CA LEU A 403 7.16 15.40 -15.80
C LEU A 403 5.99 15.61 -16.76
N ILE A 404 4.86 16.09 -16.24
CA ILE A 404 3.63 16.30 -17.02
C ILE A 404 3.14 17.75 -16.94
N ASN A 405 2.33 18.17 -17.92
CA ASN A 405 1.66 19.48 -17.91
C ASN A 405 0.24 19.43 -17.31
N SER A 406 -0.44 20.58 -17.24
CA SER A 406 -1.81 20.68 -16.71
C SER A 406 -2.90 19.97 -17.52
N ALA A 407 -2.59 19.45 -18.71
CA ALA A 407 -3.46 18.59 -19.51
C ALA A 407 -3.11 17.09 -19.37
N GLY A 408 -2.14 16.73 -18.51
CA GLY A 408 -1.65 15.37 -18.37
C GLY A 408 -0.72 14.91 -19.50
N THR A 409 -0.28 15.81 -20.39
CA THR A 409 0.69 15.47 -21.44
C THR A 409 2.07 15.32 -20.82
N VAL A 410 2.73 14.19 -21.09
CA VAL A 410 4.11 13.93 -20.72
C VAL A 410 5.05 14.90 -21.45
N LEU A 411 5.91 15.55 -20.68
CA LEU A 411 6.96 16.49 -21.12
C LEU A 411 8.33 15.80 -21.14
N ALA A 412 8.58 14.94 -20.15
CA ALA A 412 9.67 13.99 -20.10
C ALA A 412 9.24 12.80 -19.23
N SER A 413 9.85 11.65 -19.46
CA SER A 413 9.59 10.39 -18.75
C SER A 413 10.92 9.71 -18.45
N ASN A 414 11.01 8.95 -17.38
CA ASN A 414 12.08 7.98 -17.17
C ASN A 414 11.58 6.78 -16.35
N ASN A 415 11.93 5.59 -16.81
CA ASN A 415 11.77 4.29 -16.17
C ASN A 415 13.07 3.53 -16.52
N PRO A 416 14.11 3.61 -15.67
CA PRO A 416 15.39 2.95 -15.95
C PRO A 416 15.26 1.43 -15.87
N ALA A 417 15.93 0.71 -16.77
CA ALA A 417 15.87 -0.75 -16.78
C ALA A 417 16.43 -1.36 -15.48
N SER A 418 15.56 -2.00 -14.70
CA SER A 418 15.93 -2.65 -13.44
C SER A 418 16.80 -3.89 -13.65
N THR A 419 17.87 -4.01 -12.86
CA THR A 419 18.90 -5.05 -13.01
C THR A 419 19.41 -5.57 -11.67
N LEU A 420 19.60 -6.89 -11.58
CA LEU A 420 20.24 -7.57 -10.45
C LEU A 420 21.70 -7.10 -10.28
N VAL A 421 22.11 -6.74 -9.06
CA VAL A 421 23.52 -6.49 -8.72
C VAL A 421 24.04 -7.55 -7.77
N ASN A 422 23.31 -7.82 -6.68
CA ASN A 422 23.53 -8.95 -5.78
C ASN A 422 22.19 -9.29 -5.09
N ARG A 423 22.21 -10.22 -4.12
CA ARG A 423 21.01 -10.65 -3.39
C ARG A 423 20.25 -9.56 -2.62
N ASP A 424 20.85 -8.40 -2.40
CA ASP A 424 20.30 -7.32 -1.56
C ASP A 424 20.28 -5.95 -2.26
N ARG A 425 20.75 -5.87 -3.51
CA ARG A 425 20.79 -4.65 -4.30
C ARG A 425 20.43 -4.87 -5.76
N ALA A 426 19.52 -4.03 -6.24
CA ALA A 426 19.27 -3.80 -7.66
C ALA A 426 19.82 -2.41 -8.09
N ASN A 427 19.96 -2.20 -9.39
CA ASN A 427 19.95 -0.87 -10.01
C ASN A 427 18.61 -0.69 -10.74
N GLY A 428 18.19 0.55 -10.99
CA GLY A 428 17.11 0.89 -11.93
C GLY A 428 15.80 1.30 -11.27
N LEU A 429 15.51 0.78 -10.07
CA LEU A 429 14.29 1.04 -9.30
C LEU A 429 14.01 2.54 -8.98
N ASN A 430 15.01 3.40 -9.12
CA ASN A 430 14.90 4.84 -8.92
C ASN A 430 14.88 5.59 -10.27
N ALA A 431 14.06 6.64 -10.39
CA ALA A 431 13.93 7.40 -11.63
C ALA A 431 14.28 8.88 -11.47
N ALA A 432 14.91 9.46 -12.49
CA ALA A 432 15.22 10.88 -12.57
C ALA A 432 15.02 11.40 -13.99
N THR A 433 14.35 12.55 -14.15
CA THR A 433 14.06 13.10 -15.48
C THR A 433 14.07 14.63 -15.48
N SER A 434 14.19 15.24 -16.66
CA SER A 434 14.19 16.70 -16.81
C SER A 434 13.57 17.15 -18.14
N ALA A 435 12.92 18.31 -18.11
CA ALA A 435 12.27 18.90 -19.27
C ALA A 435 12.54 20.41 -19.34
N THR A 436 12.93 20.90 -20.53
CA THR A 436 12.94 22.34 -20.83
C THR A 436 11.57 22.76 -21.33
N VAL A 437 10.90 23.64 -20.58
CA VAL A 437 9.53 24.08 -20.84
C VAL A 437 9.46 25.57 -21.21
N GLY A 438 8.56 25.88 -22.15
CA GLY A 438 7.99 27.22 -22.24
C GLY A 438 7.06 27.48 -21.04
N LEU A 439 6.44 28.66 -20.97
CA LEU A 439 5.53 29.02 -19.87
C LEU A 439 4.38 28.00 -19.69
N SER A 440 4.53 27.07 -18.76
CA SER A 440 3.62 25.94 -18.50
C SER A 440 3.50 25.66 -17.01
N LEU A 441 2.36 25.12 -16.59
CA LEU A 441 2.27 24.43 -15.30
C LEU A 441 2.96 23.07 -15.44
N VAL A 442 3.80 22.70 -14.48
CA VAL A 442 4.57 21.45 -14.46
C VAL A 442 4.25 20.68 -13.19
N TYR A 443 4.13 19.37 -13.33
CA TYR A 443 3.85 18.43 -12.27
C TYR A 443 4.81 17.25 -12.40
N ALA A 444 5.21 16.64 -11.29
CA ALA A 444 5.78 15.30 -11.27
C ALA A 444 4.62 14.29 -11.16
N ARG A 445 4.72 13.16 -11.85
CA ARG A 445 3.90 11.96 -11.61
C ARG A 445 4.84 10.79 -11.28
N VAL A 446 4.59 10.13 -10.16
CA VAL A 446 5.23 8.89 -9.73
C VAL A 446 4.25 7.75 -9.95
N ASP A 447 4.76 6.61 -10.40
CA ASP A 447 3.99 5.42 -10.75
C ASP A 447 4.82 4.16 -10.46
N GLY A 448 4.17 3.10 -9.98
CA GLY A 448 4.80 1.80 -9.74
C GLY A 448 4.75 0.94 -11.00
N VAL A 449 5.88 0.36 -11.42
CA VAL A 449 6.00 -0.29 -12.73
C VAL A 449 6.63 -1.68 -12.67
N GLY A 450 6.26 -2.54 -13.62
CA GLY A 450 6.88 -3.85 -13.80
C GLY A 450 8.05 -3.84 -14.77
N ASN A 451 8.97 -4.79 -14.60
CA ASN A 451 10.03 -5.08 -15.58
C ASN A 451 9.69 -6.37 -16.34
N GLY A 452 9.06 -6.20 -17.51
CA GLY A 452 8.62 -7.30 -18.36
C GLY A 452 7.15 -7.69 -18.11
N THR A 453 6.93 -8.93 -17.72
CA THR A 453 5.60 -9.48 -17.38
C THR A 453 5.77 -10.44 -16.20
N GLY A 454 4.69 -10.81 -15.50
CA GLY A 454 4.76 -11.83 -14.46
C GLY A 454 5.35 -13.18 -14.92
N LEU A 455 5.29 -13.52 -16.21
CA LEU A 455 5.88 -14.72 -16.79
C LEU A 455 7.39 -14.60 -17.13
N THR A 456 7.95 -13.39 -17.12
CA THR A 456 9.32 -13.12 -17.64
C THR A 456 10.15 -12.17 -16.76
N GLY A 457 9.62 -11.77 -15.61
CA GLY A 457 10.11 -10.71 -14.74
C GLY A 457 9.09 -10.44 -13.63
N TYR A 458 8.58 -9.22 -13.55
CA TYR A 458 7.47 -8.86 -12.65
C TYR A 458 6.53 -7.87 -13.34
N SER A 459 5.28 -7.83 -12.87
CA SER A 459 4.26 -6.86 -13.28
C SER A 459 4.35 -5.60 -12.40
N ASP A 460 3.44 -4.66 -12.63
CA ASP A 460 3.18 -3.50 -11.76
C ASP A 460 2.50 -3.89 -10.43
N TYR A 461 1.91 -5.10 -10.32
CA TYR A 461 1.11 -5.52 -9.16
C TYR A 461 1.83 -5.34 -7.82
N GLY A 462 3.04 -5.87 -7.71
CA GLY A 462 3.85 -5.83 -6.49
C GLY A 462 4.78 -4.62 -6.39
N SER A 463 4.83 -3.76 -7.42
CA SER A 463 5.68 -2.56 -7.43
C SER A 463 4.99 -1.43 -6.68
N ILE A 464 4.95 -1.58 -5.36
CA ILE A 464 4.32 -0.71 -4.37
C ILE A 464 5.32 -0.50 -3.21
N GLY A 465 5.16 0.56 -2.42
CA GLY A 465 6.12 0.87 -1.35
C GLY A 465 6.43 2.36 -1.23
N GLN A 466 7.42 2.70 -0.40
CA GLN A 466 7.77 4.09 -0.11
C GLN A 466 8.70 4.70 -1.15
N TYR A 467 8.57 6.01 -1.33
CA TYR A 467 9.55 6.81 -2.06
C TYR A 467 9.73 8.21 -1.48
N ALA A 468 10.90 8.78 -1.75
CA ALA A 468 11.21 10.19 -1.55
C ALA A 468 11.28 10.91 -2.90
N LEU A 469 10.71 12.11 -2.98
CA LEU A 469 10.66 12.93 -4.19
C LEU A 469 11.54 14.19 -4.04
N SER A 470 12.27 14.52 -5.10
CA SER A 470 13.05 15.75 -5.20
C SER A 470 12.73 16.48 -6.50
N ALA A 471 12.78 17.80 -6.47
CA ALA A 471 12.59 18.65 -7.64
C ALA A 471 13.57 19.83 -7.61
N ALA A 472 14.08 20.20 -8.78
CA ALA A 472 15.02 21.30 -8.94
C ALA A 472 14.73 22.09 -10.22
N ALA A 473 15.20 23.34 -10.23
CA ALA A 473 15.10 24.25 -11.36
C ALA A 473 16.52 24.66 -11.77
N ALA A 474 16.88 24.47 -13.05
CA ALA A 474 18.21 24.80 -13.54
C ALA A 474 18.45 26.33 -13.51
N PRO A 475 19.71 26.80 -13.45
CA PRO A 475 20.01 28.23 -13.49
C PRO A 475 19.31 28.96 -14.65
N GLY A 476 18.62 30.06 -14.34
CA GLY A 476 17.81 30.83 -15.30
C GLY A 476 16.35 30.39 -15.43
N THR A 477 15.93 29.32 -14.72
CA THR A 477 14.54 28.86 -14.67
C THR A 477 13.74 29.63 -13.61
N ASP A 478 12.52 30.08 -13.93
CA ASP A 478 11.58 30.65 -12.95
C ASP A 478 10.30 29.80 -12.91
N CYS A 479 10.10 29.10 -11.79
CA CYS A 479 8.93 28.24 -11.49
C CYS A 479 7.83 28.91 -10.65
N SER A 480 7.92 30.22 -10.43
CA SER A 480 6.97 30.96 -9.58
C SER A 480 5.80 31.61 -10.34
N TYR A 481 5.59 31.26 -11.62
CA TYR A 481 4.35 31.61 -12.31
C TYR A 481 3.19 30.73 -11.81
N ASN A 482 1.96 31.20 -12.00
CA ASN A 482 0.76 30.45 -11.63
C ASN A 482 -0.45 30.91 -12.45
N VAL A 483 -1.59 30.22 -12.34
CA VAL A 483 -2.89 30.80 -12.75
C VAL A 483 -3.21 32.03 -11.89
N PRO A 484 -4.12 32.92 -12.33
CA PRO A 484 -4.49 34.06 -11.51
C PRO A 484 -5.17 33.60 -10.22
N SER A 485 -5.10 34.42 -9.16
CA SER A 485 -5.99 34.24 -8.01
C SER A 485 -7.46 34.43 -8.40
N ALA A 486 -8.41 34.03 -7.55
CA ALA A 486 -9.84 34.20 -7.84
C ALA A 486 -10.21 35.69 -8.05
N PRO A 487 -11.09 36.03 -9.01
CA PRO A 487 -11.57 37.40 -9.22
C PRO A 487 -12.18 38.01 -7.94
N LYS A 488 -11.95 39.29 -7.65
CA LYS A 488 -12.49 39.88 -6.41
C LYS A 488 -13.95 40.34 -6.58
N LYS A 489 -14.77 40.14 -5.54
CA LYS A 489 -16.09 40.77 -5.36
C LYS A 489 -17.10 40.51 -6.51
N ALA A 490 -17.35 39.24 -6.87
CA ALA A 490 -18.40 38.87 -7.85
C ALA A 490 -19.82 39.16 -7.33
N LYS A 491 -20.36 40.33 -7.67
CA LYS A 491 -21.67 40.83 -7.21
C LYS A 491 -22.72 40.66 -8.30
N ALA A 492 -23.70 39.81 -8.04
CA ALA A 492 -24.84 39.58 -8.93
C ALA A 492 -26.05 40.48 -8.56
N LYS A 493 -26.80 40.95 -9.57
CA LYS A 493 -28.02 41.76 -9.45
C LYS A 493 -29.10 41.24 -10.40
N SER A 494 -30.37 41.28 -9.95
CA SER A 494 -31.53 40.97 -10.82
C SER A 494 -31.67 42.01 -11.93
N GLY A 495 -32.26 41.59 -13.05
CA GLY A 495 -32.82 42.49 -14.06
C GLY A 495 -33.91 43.42 -13.51
N SER A 496 -34.23 44.46 -14.27
CA SER A 496 -35.30 45.40 -13.93
C SER A 496 -36.66 44.70 -13.89
N LYS A 497 -37.43 44.91 -12.82
CA LYS A 497 -38.82 44.42 -12.71
C LYS A 497 -39.72 44.91 -13.87
N LYS A 498 -39.38 46.04 -14.50
CA LYS A 498 -40.13 46.64 -15.62
C LYS A 498 -39.82 45.97 -16.98
N SER A 499 -38.89 45.02 -17.04
CA SER A 499 -38.48 44.31 -18.26
C SER A 499 -39.30 43.03 -18.51
N LYS A 500 -39.82 42.85 -19.73
CA LYS A 500 -40.36 41.55 -20.17
C LYS A 500 -39.27 40.45 -20.26
N LYS A 501 -38.00 40.82 -20.49
CA LYS A 501 -36.84 39.91 -20.60
C LYS A 501 -36.33 39.52 -19.21
N LYS A 502 -36.26 38.22 -18.91
CA LYS A 502 -35.77 37.70 -17.61
C LYS A 502 -34.25 37.67 -17.56
N THR A 503 -33.66 38.58 -16.77
CA THR A 503 -32.19 38.76 -16.74
C THR A 503 -31.61 38.83 -15.33
N ALA A 504 -30.30 38.60 -15.25
CA ALA A 504 -29.46 39.00 -14.12
C ALA A 504 -28.07 39.36 -14.65
N SER A 505 -27.41 40.29 -13.98
CA SER A 505 -26.04 40.67 -14.29
C SER A 505 -25.11 40.35 -13.14
N VAL A 506 -23.87 39.95 -13.43
CA VAL A 506 -22.78 39.85 -12.46
C VAL A 506 -21.66 40.80 -12.84
N HIS A 507 -21.09 41.47 -11.85
CA HIS A 507 -19.93 42.36 -11.97
C HIS A 507 -18.83 41.87 -11.03
N TRP A 508 -17.57 42.03 -11.43
CA TRP A 508 -16.41 41.61 -10.63
C TRP A 508 -15.27 42.63 -10.75
N LYS A 509 -14.26 42.47 -9.88
CA LYS A 509 -12.98 43.17 -9.94
C LYS A 509 -11.87 42.20 -10.35
N LYS A 510 -10.71 42.76 -10.73
CA LYS A 510 -9.49 41.98 -10.98
C LYS A 510 -9.12 41.08 -9.78
N PRO A 511 -8.39 39.98 -10.03
CA PRO A 511 -7.83 39.14 -8.97
C PRO A 511 -6.79 39.89 -8.11
N ALA A 512 -6.25 39.25 -7.06
CA ALA A 512 -5.21 39.84 -6.21
C ALA A 512 -3.86 39.91 -6.94
N THR A 513 -3.50 38.77 -7.53
CA THR A 513 -2.34 38.51 -8.38
C THR A 513 -2.85 37.86 -9.66
N ASP A 514 -2.15 38.12 -10.77
CA ASP A 514 -2.32 37.45 -12.06
C ASP A 514 -1.39 36.24 -12.23
N GLY A 515 -0.54 35.93 -11.24
CA GLY A 515 0.34 34.76 -11.25
C GLY A 515 1.57 34.94 -12.13
N LYS A 516 2.13 36.16 -12.18
CA LYS A 516 3.23 36.58 -13.07
C LYS A 516 2.93 36.49 -14.58
N SER A 517 1.71 36.13 -14.98
CA SER A 517 1.27 36.08 -16.38
C SER A 517 -0.01 36.91 -16.57
N PRO A 518 -0.06 37.89 -17.50
CA PRO A 518 -1.19 38.81 -17.60
C PRO A 518 -2.55 38.13 -17.81
N VAL A 519 -3.58 38.60 -17.08
CA VAL A 519 -4.96 38.14 -17.29
C VAL A 519 -5.43 38.48 -18.71
N THR A 520 -5.66 37.46 -19.53
CA THR A 520 -6.11 37.56 -20.93
C THR A 520 -7.64 37.61 -21.04
N GLY A 521 -8.36 37.01 -20.08
CA GLY A 521 -9.81 36.89 -20.13
C GLY A 521 -10.49 36.47 -18.83
N TRP A 522 -11.77 36.16 -18.96
CA TRP A 522 -12.65 35.67 -17.90
C TRP A 522 -13.52 34.54 -18.43
N VAL A 523 -13.75 33.53 -17.61
CA VAL A 523 -14.83 32.56 -17.82
C VAL A 523 -15.92 32.83 -16.80
N VAL A 524 -17.18 32.78 -17.22
CA VAL A 524 -18.33 32.93 -16.34
C VAL A 524 -19.29 31.78 -16.57
N GLN A 525 -19.45 30.93 -15.55
CA GLN A 525 -20.45 29.87 -15.53
C GLN A 525 -21.71 30.34 -14.79
N VAL A 526 -22.88 29.98 -15.31
CA VAL A 526 -24.19 30.32 -14.73
C VAL A 526 -24.89 29.02 -14.33
N TRP A 527 -25.06 28.80 -13.03
CA TRP A 527 -25.64 27.58 -12.46
C TRP A 527 -27.06 27.82 -11.92
N LYS A 528 -27.96 26.85 -12.06
CA LYS A 528 -29.31 26.83 -11.49
C LYS A 528 -29.49 25.54 -10.71
N LYS A 529 -29.43 25.62 -9.37
CA LYS A 529 -29.08 24.46 -8.53
C LYS A 529 -27.82 23.82 -9.13
N ASP A 530 -27.88 22.53 -9.42
CA ASP A 530 -26.76 21.67 -9.80
C ASP A 530 -26.72 21.48 -11.33
N LYS A 531 -27.51 22.28 -12.07
CA LYS A 531 -27.47 22.34 -13.53
C LYS A 531 -26.74 23.59 -14.02
N LEU A 532 -25.62 23.38 -14.72
CA LEU A 532 -24.99 24.41 -15.55
C LEU A 532 -25.95 24.85 -16.66
N LEU A 533 -26.25 26.14 -16.72
CA LEU A 533 -27.11 26.73 -17.76
C LEU A 533 -26.30 27.29 -18.94
N LYS A 534 -25.12 27.87 -18.67
CA LYS A 534 -24.26 28.46 -19.69
C LYS A 534 -22.86 28.72 -19.15
N THR A 535 -21.85 28.46 -19.98
CA THR A 535 -20.49 29.00 -19.85
C THR A 535 -20.31 30.14 -20.87
N VAL A 536 -19.66 31.23 -20.46
CA VAL A 536 -19.36 32.39 -21.32
C VAL A 536 -17.92 32.83 -21.10
N THR A 537 -17.13 32.83 -22.18
CA THR A 537 -15.76 33.37 -22.18
C THR A 537 -15.76 34.83 -22.65
N LEU A 538 -14.96 35.68 -22.00
CA LEU A 538 -14.94 37.12 -22.20
C LEU A 538 -13.49 37.65 -22.24
N LYS A 539 -13.18 38.56 -23.18
CA LYS A 539 -11.89 39.26 -23.21
C LYS A 539 -11.67 40.13 -21.97
N VAL A 540 -10.43 40.29 -21.51
CA VAL A 540 -10.06 40.99 -20.25
C VAL A 540 -10.73 42.36 -20.04
N LYS A 541 -11.00 43.12 -21.10
CA LYS A 541 -11.66 44.45 -21.05
C LYS A 541 -13.09 44.40 -20.46
N LYS A 542 -13.78 43.25 -20.47
CA LYS A 542 -15.11 43.08 -19.85
C LYS A 542 -14.98 42.85 -18.35
N LYS A 543 -15.77 43.56 -17.52
CA LYS A 543 -15.83 43.39 -16.05
C LYS A 543 -17.24 43.03 -15.54
N HIS A 544 -18.13 42.68 -16.47
CA HIS A 544 -19.51 42.31 -16.20
C HIS A 544 -20.05 41.35 -17.27
N LEU A 545 -21.08 40.59 -16.92
CA LEU A 545 -21.90 39.78 -17.82
C LEU A 545 -23.37 40.01 -17.49
N THR A 546 -24.22 40.19 -18.50
CA THR A 546 -25.68 40.14 -18.35
C THR A 546 -26.22 38.87 -18.99
N PHE A 547 -26.65 37.93 -18.17
CA PHE A 547 -27.29 36.68 -18.60
C PHE A 547 -28.79 36.88 -18.81
N LYS A 548 -29.32 36.25 -19.86
CA LYS A 548 -30.74 36.27 -20.25
C LYS A 548 -31.25 34.83 -20.30
N TYR A 549 -32.47 34.57 -19.82
CA TYR A 549 -33.06 33.24 -19.84
C TYR A 549 -34.55 33.29 -20.20
N LYS A 550 -35.10 32.18 -20.71
CA LYS A 550 -36.51 32.11 -21.13
C LYS A 550 -37.52 32.09 -19.96
N ARG A 551 -37.10 31.72 -18.74
CA ARG A 551 -37.97 31.56 -17.57
C ARG A 551 -37.39 32.26 -16.34
N ALA A 552 -38.22 32.56 -15.34
CA ALA A 552 -37.73 33.00 -14.04
C ALA A 552 -37.00 31.84 -13.34
N ALA A 553 -35.80 32.08 -12.82
CA ALA A 553 -35.02 31.11 -12.05
C ALA A 553 -34.15 31.82 -11.01
N LYS A 554 -33.80 31.14 -9.91
CA LYS A 554 -32.68 31.53 -9.05
C LYS A 554 -31.40 30.95 -9.68
N VAL A 555 -30.43 31.81 -10.01
CA VAL A 555 -29.14 31.43 -10.58
C VAL A 555 -27.98 31.89 -9.68
N ARG A 556 -26.81 31.27 -9.85
CA ARG A 556 -25.55 31.62 -9.19
C ARG A 556 -24.48 31.74 -10.28
N PHE A 557 -23.66 32.78 -10.19
CA PHE A 557 -22.55 33.01 -11.13
C PHE A 557 -21.24 32.58 -10.47
N TYR A 558 -20.42 31.83 -11.21
CA TYR A 558 -19.05 31.47 -10.86
C TYR A 558 -18.17 32.21 -11.86
N VAL A 559 -17.32 33.12 -11.37
CA VAL A 559 -16.48 33.99 -12.20
C VAL A 559 -15.03 33.60 -12.00
N TYR A 560 -14.35 33.29 -13.10
CA TYR A 560 -12.97 32.83 -13.15
C TYR A 560 -12.12 33.83 -13.94
N ALA A 561 -10.86 34.04 -13.55
CA ALA A 561 -9.85 34.75 -14.34
C ALA A 561 -9.05 33.76 -15.18
N VAL A 562 -8.51 34.21 -16.32
CA VAL A 562 -7.69 33.39 -17.23
C VAL A 562 -6.42 34.14 -17.59
N ASN A 563 -5.26 33.49 -17.53
CA ASN A 563 -3.97 33.95 -18.09
C ASN A 563 -3.43 32.91 -19.09
N ALA A 564 -2.13 32.93 -19.40
CA ALA A 564 -1.52 31.96 -20.31
C ALA A 564 -1.44 30.53 -19.74
N LEU A 565 -1.34 30.39 -18.41
CA LEU A 565 -1.19 29.11 -17.71
C LEU A 565 -2.52 28.39 -17.44
N GLY A 566 -3.64 29.12 -17.47
CA GLY A 566 -4.96 28.53 -17.32
C GLY A 566 -5.95 29.40 -16.55
N THR A 567 -6.84 28.73 -15.82
CA THR A 567 -8.03 29.34 -15.20
C THR A 567 -7.93 29.31 -13.67
N SER A 568 -8.23 30.44 -13.02
CA SER A 568 -8.23 30.58 -11.56
C SER A 568 -9.28 29.72 -10.87
N ALA A 569 -9.21 29.57 -9.55
CA ALA A 569 -10.40 29.23 -8.74
C ALA A 569 -11.53 30.28 -8.93
N PRO A 570 -12.82 29.91 -8.80
CA PRO A 570 -13.94 30.83 -9.01
C PRO A 570 -14.21 31.76 -7.83
N ASN A 571 -14.65 32.99 -8.12
CA ASN A 571 -15.41 33.78 -7.16
C ASN A 571 -16.90 33.57 -7.36
N VAL A 572 -17.57 33.07 -6.31
CA VAL A 572 -18.96 32.62 -6.37
C VAL A 572 -19.90 33.70 -5.87
N SER A 573 -20.84 34.12 -6.72
CA SER A 573 -21.82 35.15 -6.36
C SER A 573 -22.89 34.64 -5.40
N ARG A 574 -23.58 35.56 -4.69
CA ARG A 574 -24.85 35.23 -4.05
C ARG A 574 -25.89 34.78 -5.09
N LYS A 575 -26.82 33.90 -4.69
CA LYS A 575 -27.94 33.43 -5.54
C LYS A 575 -28.84 34.63 -5.87
N VAL A 576 -29.22 34.80 -7.14
CA VAL A 576 -30.05 35.92 -7.62
C VAL A 576 -31.21 35.42 -8.48
N ARG A 577 -32.39 36.02 -8.35
CA ARG A 577 -33.57 35.68 -9.18
C ARG A 577 -33.51 36.46 -10.50
N LEU A 578 -33.64 35.76 -11.62
CA LEU A 578 -33.92 36.36 -12.93
C LEU A 578 -35.31 37.02 -12.85
N LYS A 579 -35.35 38.34 -13.02
CA LYS A 579 -36.58 39.15 -12.95
C LYS A 579 -36.91 39.73 -14.32
#